data_AF-N6UES7-F1
#
_entry.id   AF-N6UES7-F1
#
_cell.length_a   1.000
_cell.length_b   1.000
_cell.length_c   1.000
_cell.angle_alpha   90.00
_cell.angle_beta   90.00
_cell.angle_gamma   90.00
#
_symmetry.space_group_name_H-M   'P 1'
#
loop_
_entity.id
_entity.type
_entity.pdbx_description
1 polymer ?
#
loop_
_entity_poly.entity_id
_entity_poly.type
_entity_poly.pdbx_seq_one_letter_code
_entity_poly.pdbx_strand_id
1 'polypeptide(L)'
;MDQIAALHWVQQNIALFGGDPNNVTLAGHGSGAACINFLMISPTVMPGLFHRALLLSGSALSSWALVEDPVNYAVKLAREVNCSIPEDVGKDHEQIVDCLRETSLEELLEAEVTPPAYLSAFGPSVDGKPTEPSPTPPLQHQLAGVVIKADFAKELVTYFKPQDLQSFVGSMNANMKRSEATLVPKGSNPYDLLFGVVTSEALWRFSNNDIQAGFEGERRDKIIRTYVRNAYTYHLSEIFFTVVNEYTDWERTVQHPINTRDACVAALSDAQFVAPLVQTGDLLSAKASQPAQDDEGPKTFFYVFDYQTKEGDYPQRMGTVHGEELPYMFGAPLVDGFNHFPRNYTRAELALSESFIIFIANFARSGNPNEHHKQDSVLAASRERNRFRSILWDEYDSVHQKYLEIGKKVLKLAMEMSVRPSPRQRCNGKTNLWLLAA
;
A
#
# COMPACT_ATOMS: atom_id res chain seq x y z
N MET A 1 16.67 2.28 6.45
CA MET A 1 17.65 1.72 7.40
C MET A 1 17.19 1.82 8.85
N ASP A 2 16.69 2.99 9.30
CA ASP A 2 16.25 3.17 10.69
C ASP A 2 15.17 2.17 11.15
N GLN A 3 14.20 1.87 10.28
CA GLN A 3 13.18 0.85 10.55
C GLN A 3 13.78 -0.54 10.77
N ILE A 4 14.87 -0.89 10.06
CA ILE A 4 15.59 -2.16 10.23
C ILE A 4 16.35 -2.16 11.57
N ALA A 5 16.99 -1.05 11.93
CA ALA A 5 17.65 -0.89 13.22
C ALA A 5 16.64 -1.01 14.39
N ALA A 6 15.47 -0.40 14.25
CA ALA A 6 14.38 -0.54 15.22
C ALA A 6 13.89 -1.99 15.34
N LEU A 7 13.75 -2.71 14.23
CA LEU A 7 13.41 -4.14 14.24
C LEU A 7 14.45 -4.99 14.98
N HIS A 8 15.75 -4.72 14.77
CA HIS A 8 16.81 -5.38 15.55
C HIS A 8 16.70 -5.07 17.03
N TRP A 9 16.40 -3.82 17.40
CA TRP A 9 16.18 -3.45 18.79
C TRP A 9 14.99 -4.21 19.38
N VAL A 10 13.86 -4.29 18.66
CA VAL A 10 12.67 -5.06 19.10
C VAL A 10 13.05 -6.52 19.33
N GLN A 11 13.71 -7.16 18.38
CA GLN A 11 14.14 -8.55 18.51
C GLN A 11 15.04 -8.80 19.74
N GLN A 12 15.90 -7.85 20.08
CA GLN A 12 16.82 -7.98 21.21
C GLN A 12 16.18 -7.64 22.57
N ASN A 13 15.18 -6.77 22.60
CA ASN A 13 14.73 -6.13 23.85
C ASN A 13 13.26 -6.39 24.19
N ILE A 14 12.39 -6.74 23.24
CA ILE A 14 10.93 -6.76 23.50
C ILE A 14 10.52 -7.81 24.54
N ALA A 15 11.30 -8.88 24.69
CA ALA A 15 11.11 -9.89 25.73
C ALA A 15 11.16 -9.30 27.16
N LEU A 16 11.94 -8.25 27.38
CA LEU A 16 12.04 -7.56 28.68
C LEU A 16 10.74 -6.81 29.05
N PHE A 17 9.94 -6.47 28.04
CA PHE A 17 8.64 -5.80 28.20
C PHE A 17 7.47 -6.80 28.19
N GLY A 18 7.75 -8.10 28.17
CA GLY A 18 6.74 -9.16 28.10
C GLY A 18 6.19 -9.44 26.69
N GLY A 19 6.82 -8.91 25.65
CA GLY A 19 6.49 -9.27 24.26
C GLY A 19 7.25 -10.51 23.78
N ASP A 20 6.79 -11.11 22.69
CA ASP A 20 7.43 -12.28 22.09
C ASP A 20 8.18 -11.86 20.80
N PRO A 21 9.53 -11.97 20.76
CA PRO A 21 10.30 -11.65 19.56
C PRO A 21 9.98 -12.55 18.36
N ASN A 22 9.46 -13.77 18.59
CA ASN A 22 9.02 -14.67 17.52
C ASN A 22 7.61 -14.35 17.02
N ASN A 23 6.97 -13.32 17.56
CA ASN A 23 5.59 -12.97 17.24
C ASN A 23 5.44 -11.46 17.02
N VAL A 24 6.18 -10.95 16.03
CA VAL A 24 6.21 -9.52 15.68
C VAL A 24 5.40 -9.28 14.41
N THR A 25 4.40 -8.41 14.53
CA THR A 25 3.55 -7.96 13.41
C THR A 25 3.84 -6.50 13.10
N LEU A 26 4.16 -6.19 11.85
CA LEU A 26 4.31 -4.82 11.38
C LEU A 26 2.97 -4.28 10.87
N ALA A 27 2.61 -3.06 11.24
CA ALA A 27 1.41 -2.39 10.76
C ALA A 27 1.75 -0.97 10.27
N GLY A 28 1.26 -0.60 9.10
CA GLY A 28 1.55 0.69 8.49
C GLY A 28 0.42 1.16 7.60
N HIS A 29 0.30 2.49 7.50
CA HIS A 29 -0.69 3.17 6.68
C HIS A 29 -0.02 4.03 5.60
N GLY A 30 -0.56 4.05 4.39
CA GLY A 30 -0.03 4.85 3.28
C GLY A 30 1.45 4.55 3.02
N SER A 31 2.32 5.57 3.16
CA SER A 31 3.77 5.43 3.03
C SER A 31 4.38 4.45 4.04
N GLY A 32 3.78 4.28 5.23
CA GLY A 32 4.20 3.27 6.19
C GLY A 32 3.93 1.84 5.71
N ALA A 33 2.78 1.62 5.05
CA ALA A 33 2.47 0.33 4.42
C ALA A 33 3.44 0.04 3.27
N ALA A 34 3.73 1.05 2.44
CA ALA A 34 4.72 0.93 1.37
C ALA A 34 6.12 0.56 1.91
N CYS A 35 6.54 1.18 3.03
CA CYS A 35 7.79 0.84 3.71
C CYS A 35 7.82 -0.62 4.18
N ILE A 36 6.75 -1.11 4.81
CA ILE A 36 6.64 -2.52 5.22
C ILE A 36 6.74 -3.43 3.99
N ASN A 37 6.05 -3.08 2.90
CA ASN A 37 6.13 -3.84 1.67
C ASN A 37 7.56 -3.88 1.09
N PHE A 38 8.33 -2.78 1.17
CA PHE A 38 9.77 -2.78 0.83
C PHE A 38 10.59 -3.64 1.79
N LEU A 39 10.31 -3.63 3.10
CA LEU A 39 10.99 -4.48 4.08
C LEU A 39 10.75 -5.98 3.83
N MET A 40 9.54 -6.36 3.39
CA MET A 40 9.20 -7.75 3.06
C MET A 40 10.05 -8.33 1.93
N ILE A 41 10.49 -7.47 0.99
CA ILE A 41 11.29 -7.88 -0.18
C ILE A 41 12.77 -7.52 -0.07
N SER A 42 13.16 -6.74 0.93
CA SER A 42 14.53 -6.24 1.04
C SER A 42 15.48 -7.39 1.40
N PRO A 43 16.60 -7.56 0.66
CA PRO A 43 17.59 -8.60 0.98
C PRO A 43 18.37 -8.30 2.27
N THR A 44 18.31 -7.06 2.75
CA THR A 44 18.99 -6.62 3.97
C THR A 44 18.22 -7.03 5.23
N VAL A 45 16.92 -7.32 5.10
CA VAL A 45 16.08 -7.80 6.20
C VAL A 45 16.35 -9.29 6.39
N MET A 46 16.96 -9.65 7.51
CA MET A 46 17.19 -11.06 7.85
C MET A 46 15.85 -11.76 8.16
N PRO A 47 15.69 -13.04 7.77
CA PRO A 47 14.53 -13.83 8.17
C PRO A 47 14.35 -13.82 9.70
N GLY A 48 13.10 -13.67 10.15
CA GLY A 48 12.73 -13.70 11.57
C GLY A 48 12.68 -12.33 12.27
N LEU A 49 12.97 -11.21 11.60
CA LEU A 49 12.82 -9.88 12.21
C LEU A 49 11.35 -9.52 12.48
N PHE A 50 10.44 -9.98 11.63
CA PHE A 50 8.99 -9.91 11.81
C PHE A 50 8.35 -11.09 11.08
N HIS A 51 7.07 -11.35 11.37
CA HIS A 51 6.37 -12.57 10.96
C HIS A 51 5.09 -12.27 10.19
N ARG A 52 4.48 -11.10 10.43
CA ARG A 52 3.23 -10.69 9.80
C ARG A 52 3.26 -9.23 9.40
N ALA A 53 2.47 -8.89 8.38
CA ALA A 53 2.33 -7.54 7.87
C ALA A 53 0.86 -7.14 7.76
N LEU A 54 0.57 -5.91 8.19
CA LEU A 54 -0.70 -5.22 8.04
C LEU A 54 -0.49 -3.99 7.14
N LEU A 55 -0.95 -4.07 5.90
CA LEU A 55 -0.80 -3.03 4.87
C LEU A 55 -2.11 -2.26 4.70
N LEU A 56 -2.20 -1.06 5.28
CA LEU A 56 -3.39 -0.22 5.25
C LEU A 56 -3.23 0.84 4.15
N SER A 57 -4.05 0.79 3.11
CA SER A 57 -4.11 1.82 2.07
C SER A 57 -2.75 2.23 1.49
N GLY A 58 -1.86 1.28 1.23
CA GLY A 58 -0.55 1.58 0.63
C GLY A 58 0.24 0.34 0.23
N SER A 59 1.01 0.47 -0.84
CA SER A 59 1.83 -0.59 -1.44
C SER A 59 3.15 -0.02 -1.97
N ALA A 60 4.18 -0.85 -2.05
CA ALA A 60 5.42 -0.51 -2.73
C ALA A 60 5.24 -0.28 -4.25
N LEU A 61 4.12 -0.73 -4.83
CA LEU A 61 3.77 -0.57 -6.25
C LEU A 61 3.04 0.74 -6.54
N SER A 62 2.68 1.52 -5.53
CA SER A 62 2.05 2.83 -5.72
C SER A 62 3.03 3.83 -6.36
N SER A 63 2.55 4.68 -7.27
CA SER A 63 3.39 5.65 -7.99
C SER A 63 4.13 6.65 -7.10
N TRP A 64 3.62 6.90 -5.89
CA TRP A 64 4.25 7.79 -4.90
C TRP A 64 5.22 7.07 -3.95
N ALA A 65 5.32 5.74 -4.01
CA ALA A 65 6.08 4.94 -3.03
C ALA A 65 7.60 4.93 -3.28
N LEU A 66 8.03 5.04 -4.54
CA LEU A 66 9.43 5.03 -4.94
C LEU A 66 9.80 6.34 -5.65
N VAL A 67 10.96 6.91 -5.31
CA VAL A 67 11.51 8.09 -5.97
C VAL A 67 12.37 7.66 -7.16
N GLU A 68 12.01 8.11 -8.37
CA GLU A 68 12.71 7.76 -9.61
C GLU A 68 14.04 8.53 -9.80
N ASP A 69 14.06 9.83 -9.46
CA ASP A 69 15.21 10.72 -9.70
C ASP A 69 15.67 11.43 -8.42
N PRO A 70 16.19 10.69 -7.42
CA PRO A 70 16.56 11.25 -6.12
C PRO A 70 17.73 12.25 -6.23
N VAL A 71 18.64 12.06 -7.20
CA VAL A 71 19.81 12.93 -7.38
C VAL A 71 19.39 14.33 -7.79
N ASN A 72 18.44 14.46 -8.72
CA ASN A 72 17.93 15.76 -9.14
C ASN A 72 17.20 16.50 -8.01
N TYR A 73 16.44 15.80 -7.17
CA TYR A 73 15.82 16.41 -5.98
C TYR A 73 16.86 16.86 -4.95
N ALA A 74 17.92 16.08 -4.73
CA ALA A 74 19.04 16.48 -3.87
C ALA A 74 19.75 17.73 -4.40
N VAL A 75 19.99 17.82 -5.72
CA VAL A 75 20.59 19.02 -6.36
C VAL A 75 19.66 20.22 -6.27
N LYS A 76 18.34 20.04 -6.43
CA LYS A 76 17.37 21.13 -6.25
C LYS A 76 17.38 21.65 -4.82
N LEU A 77 17.35 20.76 -3.82
CA LEU A 77 17.46 21.13 -2.41
C LEU A 77 18.72 21.93 -2.14
N ALA A 78 19.86 21.44 -2.62
CA ALA A 78 21.15 22.10 -2.47
C ALA A 78 21.15 23.52 -3.06
N ARG A 79 20.46 23.74 -4.19
CA ARG A 79 20.32 25.09 -4.77
C ARG A 79 19.45 26.00 -3.91
N GLU A 80 18.34 25.49 -3.37
CA GLU A 80 17.45 26.28 -2.50
C GLU A 80 18.14 26.75 -1.22
N VAL A 81 19.03 25.93 -0.65
CA VAL A 81 19.81 26.29 0.55
C VAL A 81 21.17 26.93 0.24
N ASN A 82 21.39 27.38 -1.01
CA ASN A 82 22.61 28.05 -1.46
C ASN A 82 23.92 27.24 -1.33
N CYS A 83 23.84 25.91 -1.40
CA CYS A 83 25.02 25.06 -1.53
C CYS A 83 25.63 25.15 -2.94
N SER A 84 26.96 25.04 -2.99
CA SER A 84 27.70 25.02 -4.26
C SER A 84 27.47 23.71 -5.00
N ILE A 85 27.14 23.78 -6.29
CA ILE A 85 26.91 22.59 -7.13
C ILE A 85 28.14 22.38 -8.02
N PRO A 86 28.84 21.23 -7.91
CA PRO A 86 29.99 20.93 -8.75
C PRO A 86 29.59 20.70 -10.22
N GLU A 87 30.54 20.85 -11.13
CA GLU A 87 30.32 20.60 -12.56
C GLU A 87 29.99 19.12 -12.84
N ASP A 88 30.66 18.19 -12.13
CA ASP A 88 30.42 16.75 -12.22
C ASP A 88 29.84 16.22 -10.90
N VAL A 89 28.50 16.26 -10.79
CA VAL A 89 27.76 15.73 -9.64
C VAL A 89 28.05 14.24 -9.38
N GLY A 90 28.39 13.46 -10.41
CA GLY A 90 28.67 12.03 -10.24
C GLY A 90 29.95 11.77 -9.44
N LYS A 91 30.98 12.60 -9.62
CA LYS A 91 32.27 12.46 -8.92
C LYS A 91 32.33 13.27 -7.63
N ASP A 92 31.79 14.48 -7.65
CA ASP A 92 32.00 15.48 -6.60
C ASP A 92 30.76 15.67 -5.70
N HIS A 93 29.83 14.70 -5.68
CA HIS A 93 28.61 14.74 -4.86
C HIS A 93 28.90 14.95 -3.36
N GLU A 94 30.09 14.57 -2.87
CA GLU A 94 30.52 14.79 -1.49
C GLU A 94 30.45 16.28 -1.11
N GLN A 95 30.77 17.20 -2.02
CA GLN A 95 30.70 18.65 -1.77
C GLN A 95 29.27 19.11 -1.46
N ILE A 96 28.28 18.55 -2.16
CA ILE A 96 26.87 18.83 -1.90
C ILE A 96 26.48 18.26 -0.53
N VAL A 97 26.86 17.01 -0.26
CA VAL A 97 26.50 16.32 0.98
C VAL A 97 27.09 17.02 2.21
N ASP A 98 28.34 17.46 2.15
CA ASP A 98 29.00 18.14 3.26
C ASP A 98 28.38 19.51 3.53
N CYS A 99 28.06 20.28 2.49
CA CYS A 99 27.33 21.53 2.65
C CYS A 99 25.94 21.32 3.29
N LEU A 100 25.18 20.31 2.83
CA LEU A 100 23.87 19.98 3.40
C LEU A 100 23.96 19.53 4.87
N ARG A 101 25.07 18.91 5.30
CA ARG A 101 25.30 18.53 6.70
C ARG A 101 25.60 19.73 7.60
N GLU A 102 26.22 20.78 7.06
CA GLU A 102 26.51 22.03 7.78
C GLU A 102 25.29 22.97 7.83
N THR A 103 24.34 22.79 6.90
CA THR A 103 23.09 23.56 6.85
C THR A 103 22.19 23.21 8.04
N SER A 104 21.47 24.20 8.58
CA SER A 104 20.57 23.96 9.71
C SER A 104 19.36 23.12 9.29
N LEU A 105 18.81 22.32 10.22
CA LEU A 105 17.62 21.52 9.95
C LEU A 105 16.40 22.39 9.58
N GLU A 106 16.28 23.58 10.17
CA GLU A 106 15.18 24.51 9.87
C GLU A 106 15.23 24.96 8.41
N GLU A 107 16.40 25.39 7.93
CA GLU A 107 16.59 25.79 6.52
C GLU A 107 16.33 24.63 5.55
N LEU A 108 16.76 23.41 5.90
CA LEU A 108 16.50 22.21 5.07
C LEU A 108 15.00 21.87 4.97
N LEU A 109 14.25 22.08 6.05
CA LEU A 109 12.81 21.81 6.08
C LEU A 109 11.98 22.92 5.44
N GLU A 110 12.48 24.16 5.43
CA GLU A 110 11.83 25.31 4.78
C GLU A 110 12.05 25.34 3.26
N ALA A 111 13.08 24.66 2.75
CA ALA A 111 13.39 24.61 1.32
C ALA A 111 12.25 24.01 0.48
N GLU A 112 11.78 24.76 -0.53
CA GLU A 112 10.60 24.41 -1.31
C GLU A 112 10.95 23.47 -2.49
N VAL A 113 11.10 22.18 -2.21
CA VAL A 113 11.32 21.16 -3.26
C VAL A 113 10.01 20.46 -3.61
N THR A 114 9.28 21.02 -4.57
CA THR A 114 7.99 20.43 -5.00
C THR A 114 8.18 19.30 -6.03
N PRO A 115 7.74 18.07 -5.76
CA PRO A 115 7.67 17.02 -6.77
C PRO A 115 6.52 17.27 -7.76
N PRO A 116 6.54 16.62 -8.94
CA PRO A 116 5.38 16.54 -9.79
C PRO A 116 4.18 15.98 -9.02
N ALA A 117 2.98 16.45 -9.35
CA ALA A 117 1.75 15.96 -8.72
C ALA A 117 1.70 14.42 -8.72
N TYR A 118 1.29 13.85 -7.59
CA TYR A 118 1.15 12.42 -7.34
C TYR A 118 2.45 11.62 -7.17
N LEU A 119 3.60 12.28 -7.14
CA LEU A 119 4.90 11.66 -6.86
C LEU A 119 5.50 12.24 -5.56
N SER A 120 6.58 11.63 -5.10
CA SER A 120 7.34 12.04 -3.92
C SER A 120 8.71 12.59 -4.32
N ALA A 121 9.17 13.66 -3.67
CA ALA A 121 10.51 14.23 -3.90
C ALA A 121 11.59 13.48 -3.09
N PHE A 122 11.29 13.21 -1.83
CA PHE A 122 12.15 12.47 -0.91
C PHE A 122 11.39 11.26 -0.37
N GLY A 123 12.04 10.10 -0.40
CA GLY A 123 11.42 8.83 -0.06
C GLY A 123 12.32 7.66 -0.42
N PRO A 124 11.82 6.43 -0.36
CA PRO A 124 12.57 5.26 -0.77
C PRO A 124 13.05 5.38 -2.23
N SER A 125 14.31 5.08 -2.49
CA SER A 125 14.92 5.08 -3.82
C SER A 125 15.63 3.75 -4.07
N VAL A 126 15.86 3.43 -5.33
CA VAL A 126 16.70 2.29 -5.70
C VAL A 126 18.15 2.58 -5.31
N ASP A 127 18.68 1.75 -4.42
CA ASP A 127 20.07 1.80 -4.00
C ASP A 127 20.84 0.72 -4.76
N GLY A 128 21.73 1.12 -5.65
CA GLY A 128 22.58 0.18 -6.40
C GLY A 128 22.80 0.63 -7.83
N LYS A 129 24.07 0.69 -8.27
CA LYS A 129 24.38 0.92 -9.68
C LYS A 129 23.80 -0.24 -10.49
N PRO A 130 23.14 0.01 -11.64
CA PRO A 130 22.99 -1.02 -12.65
C PRO A 130 24.41 -1.45 -13.01
N THR A 131 24.85 -2.61 -12.54
CA THR A 131 26.14 -3.14 -12.94
C THR A 131 26.02 -3.44 -14.42
N GLU A 132 26.77 -2.70 -15.25
CA GLU A 132 27.15 -3.22 -16.55
C GLU A 132 27.66 -4.66 -16.38
N PRO A 133 27.42 -5.56 -17.33
CA PRO A 133 27.84 -6.95 -17.21
C PRO A 133 29.37 -7.02 -17.16
N SER A 134 29.94 -6.93 -15.96
CA SER A 134 31.36 -7.19 -15.73
C SER A 134 31.57 -8.70 -15.70
N PRO A 135 32.63 -9.23 -16.34
CA PRO A 135 32.90 -10.67 -16.42
C PRO A 135 33.39 -11.28 -15.09
N THR A 136 33.41 -10.53 -13.99
CA THR A 136 33.82 -11.00 -12.67
C THR A 136 32.62 -11.11 -11.74
N PRO A 137 32.44 -12.25 -11.04
CA PRO A 137 31.37 -12.37 -10.06
C PRO A 137 31.57 -11.33 -8.95
N PRO A 138 30.54 -10.55 -8.57
CA PRO A 138 30.65 -9.61 -7.47
C PRO A 138 30.88 -10.37 -6.16
N LEU A 139 31.91 -9.94 -5.43
CA LEU A 139 32.18 -10.41 -4.08
C LEU A 139 31.00 -10.05 -3.17
N GLN A 140 30.57 -11.01 -2.35
CA GLN A 140 29.48 -10.95 -1.36
C GLN A 140 29.44 -9.66 -0.51
N HIS A 141 30.55 -8.94 -0.40
CA HIS A 141 30.70 -7.70 0.36
C HIS A 141 30.07 -6.44 -0.27
N GLN A 142 29.64 -6.47 -1.55
CA GLN A 142 29.14 -5.27 -2.24
C GLN A 142 27.64 -5.00 -2.08
N LEU A 143 26.89 -5.92 -1.43
CA LEU A 143 25.45 -5.82 -1.21
C LEU A 143 25.06 -5.16 0.13
N ALA A 144 26.02 -4.82 0.98
CA ALA A 144 25.80 -4.40 2.38
C ALA A 144 25.10 -3.03 2.56
N GLY A 145 24.69 -2.36 1.48
CA GLY A 145 23.99 -1.07 1.52
C GLY A 145 22.76 -0.97 0.63
N VAL A 146 22.34 -2.07 -0.02
CA VAL A 146 21.20 -2.05 -0.94
C VAL A 146 19.90 -2.33 -0.19
N VAL A 147 19.11 -1.28 0.06
CA VAL A 147 17.80 -1.41 0.71
C VAL A 147 16.73 -1.82 -0.31
N ILE A 148 16.76 -1.21 -1.51
CA ILE A 148 15.85 -1.47 -2.63
C ILE A 148 16.68 -1.67 -3.90
N LYS A 149 16.53 -2.82 -4.56
CA LYS A 149 17.26 -3.12 -5.81
C LYS A 149 16.61 -2.50 -7.05
N ALA A 150 17.40 -2.31 -8.10
CA ALA A 150 16.94 -1.74 -9.38
C ALA A 150 15.86 -2.56 -10.08
N ASP A 151 15.85 -3.88 -9.87
CA ASP A 151 14.84 -4.79 -10.41
C ASP A 151 13.72 -5.10 -9.41
N PHE A 152 13.44 -4.24 -8.42
CA PHE A 152 12.46 -4.52 -7.35
C PHE A 152 11.08 -4.96 -7.86
N ALA A 153 10.59 -4.42 -8.99
CA ALA A 153 9.32 -4.83 -9.58
C ALA A 153 9.38 -6.27 -10.13
N LYS A 154 10.52 -6.69 -10.67
CA LYS A 154 10.75 -8.10 -11.07
C LYS A 154 11.05 -8.97 -9.86
N GLU A 155 11.67 -8.46 -8.80
CA GLU A 155 11.89 -9.19 -7.55
C GLU A 155 10.59 -9.36 -6.75
N LEU A 156 9.67 -8.41 -6.73
CA LEU A 156 8.30 -8.63 -6.22
C LEU A 156 7.61 -9.83 -6.91
N VAL A 157 7.99 -10.10 -8.17
CA VAL A 157 7.50 -11.25 -8.95
C VAL A 157 8.39 -12.51 -8.79
N THR A 158 9.67 -12.38 -8.43
CA THR A 158 10.67 -13.48 -8.48
C THR A 158 11.37 -13.83 -7.16
N TYR A 159 11.33 -12.97 -6.15
CA TYR A 159 11.99 -13.12 -4.84
C TYR A 159 11.45 -14.32 -4.05
N PHE A 160 10.30 -14.84 -4.45
CA PHE A 160 9.72 -16.00 -3.81
C PHE A 160 10.37 -17.34 -4.18
N LYS A 161 11.49 -17.41 -4.91
CA LYS A 161 12.20 -18.68 -5.12
C LYS A 161 12.77 -19.23 -3.80
N PRO A 162 12.50 -20.50 -3.44
CA PRO A 162 13.28 -21.19 -2.41
C PRO A 162 14.72 -21.34 -2.90
N GLN A 163 15.68 -21.12 -2.01
CA GLN A 163 17.07 -21.49 -2.20
C GLN A 163 17.16 -23.00 -2.39
N ASP A 164 17.27 -23.47 -3.64
CA ASP A 164 17.87 -24.76 -3.99
C ASP A 164 18.05 -24.82 -5.52
N LEU A 165 19.14 -24.22 -6.03
CA LEU A 165 19.83 -24.59 -7.30
C LEU A 165 20.93 -23.57 -7.62
N GLN A 166 22.00 -23.55 -6.81
CA GLN A 166 23.32 -23.05 -7.22
C GLN A 166 24.02 -24.02 -8.21
N SER A 167 23.27 -24.82 -8.97
CA SER A 167 23.85 -25.93 -9.74
C SER A 167 23.15 -26.18 -11.07
N PHE A 168 22.83 -25.15 -11.87
CA PHE A 168 22.51 -25.36 -13.30
C PHE A 168 22.65 -24.06 -14.10
N VAL A 169 23.86 -23.51 -14.17
CA VAL A 169 24.18 -22.48 -15.18
C VAL A 169 24.52 -23.18 -16.49
N GLY A 170 23.52 -23.29 -17.37
CA GLY A 170 23.68 -23.61 -18.78
C GLY A 170 23.20 -22.42 -19.61
N SER A 171 24.16 -21.71 -20.19
CA SER A 171 24.06 -20.60 -21.15
C SER A 171 22.78 -20.58 -22.01
N MET A 172 22.02 -19.48 -22.01
CA MET A 172 21.22 -19.06 -23.17
C MET A 172 21.05 -17.53 -23.27
N ASN A 173 21.11 -17.09 -24.52
CA ASN A 173 21.30 -15.73 -25.05
C ASN A 173 20.27 -14.67 -24.62
N ALA A 174 20.77 -13.44 -24.50
CA ALA A 174 20.01 -12.20 -24.49
C ALA A 174 19.37 -11.95 -25.87
N ASN A 175 18.06 -12.18 -25.98
CA ASN A 175 17.12 -11.50 -26.86
C ASN A 175 15.73 -12.13 -26.66
N MET A 176 14.84 -11.48 -25.91
CA MET A 176 13.42 -11.88 -25.92
C MET A 176 12.51 -10.67 -25.83
N LYS A 177 11.65 -10.59 -26.86
CA LYS A 177 10.54 -9.67 -27.05
C LYS A 177 9.60 -9.70 -25.84
N ARG A 178 9.06 -8.53 -25.47
CA ARG A 178 7.95 -8.35 -24.52
C ARG A 178 6.66 -8.88 -25.17
N SER A 179 6.44 -10.18 -25.09
CA SER A 179 5.18 -10.84 -25.47
C SER A 179 4.66 -11.61 -24.26
N GLU A 180 3.41 -11.30 -23.88
CA GLU A 180 2.51 -12.06 -22.99
C GLU A 180 3.16 -13.26 -22.28
N ALA A 181 3.78 -12.99 -21.13
CA ALA A 181 4.07 -14.03 -20.16
C ALA A 181 3.11 -13.81 -19.00
N THR A 182 2.10 -14.66 -18.88
CA THR A 182 1.34 -14.86 -17.64
C THR A 182 2.33 -15.00 -16.49
N LEU A 183 2.46 -13.95 -15.67
CA LEU A 183 3.42 -13.86 -14.58
C LEU A 183 2.96 -14.76 -13.44
N VAL A 184 3.50 -15.99 -13.38
CA VAL A 184 3.27 -16.93 -12.26
C VAL A 184 4.39 -16.72 -11.23
N PRO A 185 4.11 -16.20 -10.02
CA PRO A 185 5.10 -16.11 -8.95
C PRO A 185 5.56 -17.51 -8.55
N LYS A 186 6.88 -17.75 -8.57
CA LYS A 186 7.48 -19.09 -8.38
C LYS A 186 8.08 -19.34 -6.99
N GLY A 187 7.53 -18.71 -5.96
CA GLY A 187 7.45 -19.48 -4.72
C GLY A 187 6.76 -18.79 -3.56
N SER A 188 7.22 -19.07 -2.34
CA SER A 188 6.47 -18.85 -1.11
C SER A 188 6.82 -17.54 -0.42
N ASN A 189 5.82 -16.67 -0.25
CA ASN A 189 5.83 -15.61 0.75
C ASN A 189 5.98 -16.24 2.16
N PRO A 190 6.88 -15.78 3.03
CA PRO A 190 6.99 -16.32 4.38
C PRO A 190 6.09 -15.60 5.41
N TYR A 191 5.43 -14.51 5.04
CA TYR A 191 4.68 -13.65 5.97
C TYR A 191 3.17 -13.82 5.85
N ASP A 192 2.47 -13.92 6.97
CA ASP A 192 1.02 -13.72 6.98
C ASP A 192 0.72 -12.25 6.63
N LEU A 193 -0.27 -12.04 5.77
CA LEU A 193 -0.63 -10.74 5.25
C LEU A 193 -2.08 -10.38 5.57
N LEU A 194 -2.29 -9.20 6.14
CA LEU A 194 -3.59 -8.55 6.17
C LEU A 194 -3.43 -7.23 5.43
N PHE A 195 -4.29 -6.97 4.45
CA PHE A 195 -4.25 -5.71 3.72
C PHE A 195 -5.66 -5.17 3.51
N GLY A 196 -5.77 -3.88 3.23
CA GLY A 196 -7.06 -3.30 2.95
C GLY A 196 -7.01 -1.87 2.46
N VAL A 197 -8.16 -1.43 1.97
CA VAL A 197 -8.38 -0.10 1.41
C VAL A 197 -9.64 0.53 1.99
N VAL A 198 -9.75 1.85 1.87
CA VAL A 198 -11.00 2.58 2.09
C VAL A 198 -11.72 2.84 0.77
N THR A 199 -13.01 3.19 0.81
CA THR A 199 -13.81 3.36 -0.39
C THR A 199 -13.50 4.64 -1.21
N SER A 200 -12.83 5.64 -0.64
CA SER A 200 -12.48 6.91 -1.33
C SER A 200 -11.09 7.43 -0.94
N GLU A 201 -10.08 6.67 -1.32
CA GLU A 201 -8.65 6.92 -1.04
C GLU A 201 -8.14 8.29 -1.53
N ALA A 202 -8.60 8.75 -2.68
CA ALA A 202 -8.06 9.98 -3.29
C ALA A 202 -8.84 11.26 -2.90
N LEU A 203 -9.88 11.19 -2.08
CA LEU A 203 -10.76 12.34 -1.83
C LEU A 203 -10.04 13.53 -1.19
N TRP A 204 -9.09 13.28 -0.30
CA TRP A 204 -8.32 14.30 0.42
C TRP A 204 -7.47 15.19 -0.50
N ARG A 205 -7.23 14.79 -1.76
CA ARG A 205 -6.49 15.58 -2.76
C ARG A 205 -7.28 16.75 -3.33
N PHE A 206 -8.61 16.75 -3.14
CA PHE A 206 -9.49 17.73 -3.73
C PHE A 206 -9.75 18.90 -2.78
N SER A 207 -9.92 20.10 -3.33
CA SER A 207 -10.25 21.27 -2.51
C SER A 207 -11.66 21.15 -1.94
N ASN A 208 -11.94 21.82 -0.81
CA ASN A 208 -13.28 21.81 -0.22
C ASN A 208 -14.37 22.26 -1.21
N ASN A 209 -14.07 23.25 -2.07
CA ASN A 209 -15.00 23.69 -3.10
C ASN A 209 -15.37 22.56 -4.07
N ASP A 210 -14.39 21.75 -4.47
CA ASP A 210 -14.63 20.60 -5.35
C ASP A 210 -15.42 19.51 -4.66
N ILE A 211 -15.13 19.27 -3.37
CA ILE A 211 -15.82 18.27 -2.56
C ILE A 211 -17.28 18.66 -2.31
N GLN A 212 -17.62 19.95 -2.26
CA GLN A 212 -19.00 20.38 -2.07
C GLN A 212 -19.76 20.55 -3.40
N ALA A 213 -19.19 21.28 -4.35
CA ALA A 213 -19.86 21.65 -5.59
C ALA A 213 -19.66 20.63 -6.74
N GLY A 214 -18.63 19.80 -6.67
CA GLY A 214 -18.17 19.00 -7.80
C GLY A 214 -17.43 19.83 -8.85
N PHE A 215 -17.15 19.24 -10.01
CA PHE A 215 -16.51 19.94 -11.12
C PHE A 215 -16.87 19.35 -12.47
N GLU A 216 -16.68 20.14 -13.52
CA GLU A 216 -16.98 19.76 -14.90
C GLU A 216 -15.92 18.84 -15.53
N GLY A 217 -16.26 18.27 -16.68
CA GLY A 217 -15.42 17.31 -17.41
C GLY A 217 -14.04 17.86 -17.77
N GLU A 218 -13.90 19.15 -18.10
CA GLU A 218 -12.60 19.75 -18.41
C GLU A 218 -11.64 19.66 -17.21
N ARG A 219 -12.14 19.93 -16.01
CA ARG A 219 -11.34 19.83 -14.78
C ARG A 219 -10.96 18.39 -14.48
N ARG A 220 -11.89 17.43 -14.65
CA ARG A 220 -11.60 15.99 -14.57
C ARG A 220 -10.46 15.62 -15.53
N ASP A 221 -10.57 16.02 -16.78
CA ASP A 221 -9.63 15.63 -17.83
C ASP A 221 -8.23 16.20 -17.55
N LYS A 222 -8.14 17.43 -17.04
CA LYS A 222 -6.86 18.01 -16.59
C LYS A 222 -6.23 17.19 -15.47
N ILE A 223 -7.01 16.83 -14.45
CA ILE A 223 -6.56 16.05 -13.29
C ILE A 223 -6.04 14.67 -13.71
N ILE A 224 -6.83 13.93 -14.50
CA ILE A 224 -6.47 12.59 -14.98
C ILE A 224 -5.26 12.67 -15.92
N ARG A 225 -5.21 13.65 -16.83
CA ARG A 225 -4.08 13.82 -17.73
C ARG A 225 -2.79 14.13 -16.99
N THR A 226 -2.84 14.97 -15.95
CA THR A 226 -1.68 15.23 -15.09
C THR A 226 -1.22 13.96 -14.39
N TYR A 227 -2.14 13.14 -13.88
CA TYR A 227 -1.79 11.86 -13.27
C TYR A 227 -1.11 10.93 -14.28
N VAL A 228 -1.74 10.69 -15.43
CA VAL A 228 -1.22 9.77 -16.46
C VAL A 228 0.16 10.20 -16.94
N ARG A 229 0.37 11.50 -17.19
CA ARG A 229 1.68 12.02 -17.64
C ARG A 229 2.80 11.83 -16.61
N ASN A 230 2.47 11.89 -15.32
CA ASN A 230 3.47 11.79 -14.26
C ASN A 230 3.68 10.34 -13.80
N ALA A 231 2.68 9.47 -13.90
CA ALA A 231 2.74 8.09 -13.44
C ALA A 231 3.17 7.08 -14.53
N TYR A 232 3.04 7.45 -15.82
CA TYR A 232 3.36 6.56 -16.95
C TYR A 232 4.31 7.24 -17.94
N THR A 233 5.11 6.44 -18.64
CA THR A 233 6.08 6.91 -19.63
C THR A 233 5.60 6.74 -21.08
N TYR A 234 4.82 5.69 -21.35
CA TYR A 234 4.39 5.29 -22.69
C TYR A 234 2.86 5.25 -22.81
N HIS A 235 2.35 5.33 -24.05
CA HIS A 235 0.91 5.21 -24.37
C HIS A 235 -0.01 6.18 -23.59
N LEU A 236 0.48 7.37 -23.28
CA LEU A 236 -0.21 8.34 -22.41
C LEU A 236 -1.61 8.70 -22.94
N SER A 237 -1.76 8.81 -24.26
CA SER A 237 -3.03 9.17 -24.88
C SER A 237 -4.05 8.04 -24.75
N GLU A 238 -3.63 6.81 -25.04
CA GLU A 238 -4.45 5.61 -24.99
C GLU A 238 -4.89 5.31 -23.56
N ILE A 239 -3.96 5.40 -22.60
CA ILE A 239 -4.26 5.25 -21.17
C ILE A 239 -5.29 6.31 -20.76
N PHE A 240 -5.04 7.59 -21.07
CA PHE A 240 -5.96 8.66 -20.71
C PHE A 240 -7.38 8.43 -21.26
N PHE A 241 -7.52 8.15 -22.57
CA PHE A 241 -8.84 7.94 -23.16
C PHE A 241 -9.54 6.71 -22.61
N THR A 242 -8.79 5.65 -22.32
CA THR A 242 -9.39 4.43 -21.78
C THR A 242 -9.87 4.64 -20.35
N VAL A 243 -9.10 5.35 -19.52
CA VAL A 243 -9.52 5.73 -18.16
C VAL A 243 -10.76 6.62 -18.19
N VAL A 244 -10.78 7.64 -19.06
CA VAL A 244 -11.97 8.51 -19.20
C VAL A 244 -13.19 7.70 -19.64
N ASN A 245 -13.04 6.81 -20.62
CA ASN A 245 -14.12 5.95 -21.09
C ASN A 245 -14.65 5.05 -19.97
N GLU A 246 -13.74 4.47 -19.21
CA GLU A 246 -14.07 3.48 -18.20
C GLU A 246 -14.73 4.10 -16.96
N TYR A 247 -14.31 5.30 -16.54
CA TYR A 247 -14.87 5.98 -15.36
C TYR A 247 -16.03 6.94 -15.70
N THR A 248 -16.46 7.01 -16.96
CA THR A 248 -17.66 7.75 -17.34
C THR A 248 -18.90 6.87 -17.17
N ASP A 249 -19.89 7.36 -16.42
CA ASP A 249 -21.21 6.71 -16.33
C ASP A 249 -22.02 7.02 -17.58
N TRP A 250 -22.01 6.09 -18.53
CA TRP A 250 -22.71 6.20 -19.82
C TRP A 250 -24.22 6.01 -19.72
N GLU A 251 -24.75 5.48 -18.60
CA GLU A 251 -26.19 5.35 -18.40
C GLU A 251 -26.86 6.71 -18.18
N ARG A 252 -26.08 7.71 -17.75
CA ARG A 252 -26.55 9.08 -17.50
C ARG A 252 -26.20 9.99 -18.67
N THR A 253 -27.23 10.48 -19.35
CA THR A 253 -27.09 11.43 -20.47
C THR A 253 -26.59 12.81 -20.04
N VAL A 254 -26.86 13.22 -18.79
CA VAL A 254 -26.40 14.48 -18.22
C VAL A 254 -25.36 14.21 -17.13
N GLN A 255 -24.15 14.69 -17.36
CA GLN A 255 -23.05 14.59 -16.41
C GLN A 255 -23.16 15.73 -15.39
N HIS A 256 -23.66 15.41 -14.20
CA HIS A 256 -23.70 16.35 -13.08
C HIS A 256 -22.30 16.51 -12.46
N PRO A 257 -21.86 17.73 -12.09
CA PRO A 257 -20.50 17.99 -11.56
C PRO A 257 -20.10 17.09 -10.39
N ILE A 258 -21.03 16.77 -9.49
CA ILE A 258 -20.85 15.80 -8.40
C ILE A 258 -20.50 14.39 -8.92
N ASN A 259 -21.21 13.89 -9.93
CA ASN A 259 -20.94 12.55 -10.48
C ASN A 259 -19.59 12.52 -11.19
N THR A 260 -19.27 13.60 -11.91
CA THR A 260 -17.98 13.76 -12.59
C THR A 260 -16.81 13.77 -11.60
N ARG A 261 -16.98 14.46 -10.47
CA ARG A 261 -16.03 14.39 -9.35
C ARG A 261 -15.93 12.97 -8.78
N ASP A 262 -17.05 12.33 -8.44
CA ASP A 262 -17.04 11.00 -7.81
C ASP A 262 -16.37 9.96 -8.72
N ALA A 263 -16.59 10.05 -10.03
CA ALA A 263 -15.88 9.27 -11.04
C ALA A 263 -14.37 9.54 -11.06
N CYS A 264 -13.97 10.82 -10.95
CA CYS A 264 -12.56 11.21 -10.90
C CYS A 264 -11.87 10.73 -9.62
N VAL A 265 -12.52 10.86 -8.47
CA VAL A 265 -12.05 10.36 -7.18
C VAL A 265 -11.89 8.85 -7.25
N ALA A 266 -12.87 8.12 -7.81
CA ALA A 266 -12.77 6.68 -8.02
C ALA A 266 -11.57 6.32 -8.91
N ALA A 267 -11.40 7.00 -10.05
CA ALA A 267 -10.29 6.74 -10.97
C ALA A 267 -8.92 6.91 -10.30
N LEU A 268 -8.73 7.98 -9.53
CA LEU A 268 -7.48 8.21 -8.81
C LEU A 268 -7.28 7.25 -7.62
N SER A 269 -8.35 6.94 -6.88
CA SER A 269 -8.30 5.99 -5.77
C SER A 269 -7.88 4.61 -6.26
N ASP A 270 -8.50 4.18 -7.36
CA ASP A 270 -8.21 2.90 -7.98
C ASP A 270 -6.77 2.85 -8.50
N ALA A 271 -6.29 3.93 -9.14
CA ALA A 271 -4.95 3.95 -9.72
C ALA A 271 -3.81 4.08 -8.69
N GLN A 272 -3.99 4.85 -7.62
CA GLN A 272 -2.92 5.17 -6.66
C GLN A 272 -2.82 4.19 -5.50
N PHE A 273 -3.94 3.55 -5.14
CA PHE A 273 -4.05 2.77 -3.90
C PHE A 273 -4.61 1.37 -4.16
N VAL A 274 -5.82 1.27 -4.73
CA VAL A 274 -6.51 -0.04 -4.84
C VAL A 274 -5.79 -0.99 -5.78
N ALA A 275 -5.50 -0.57 -7.02
CA ALA A 275 -4.86 -1.43 -8.00
C ALA A 275 -3.46 -1.90 -7.57
N PRO A 276 -2.56 -1.01 -7.11
CA PRO A 276 -1.25 -1.43 -6.60
C PRO A 276 -1.33 -2.36 -5.39
N LEU A 277 -2.26 -2.13 -4.46
CA LEU A 277 -2.38 -2.94 -3.26
C LEU A 277 -3.01 -4.32 -3.53
N VAL A 278 -4.03 -4.39 -4.38
CA VAL A 278 -4.61 -5.67 -4.82
C VAL A 278 -3.58 -6.47 -5.61
N GLN A 279 -2.80 -5.83 -6.48
CA GLN A 279 -1.68 -6.49 -7.17
C GLN A 279 -0.66 -7.06 -6.19
N THR A 280 -0.29 -6.29 -5.15
CA THR A 280 0.55 -6.81 -4.07
C THR A 280 -0.10 -8.02 -3.38
N GLY A 281 -1.39 -7.97 -3.08
CA GLY A 281 -2.13 -9.10 -2.52
C GLY A 281 -2.15 -10.34 -3.43
N ASP A 282 -2.34 -10.17 -4.73
CA ASP A 282 -2.31 -11.25 -5.72
C ASP A 282 -0.92 -11.90 -5.81
N LEU A 283 0.14 -11.09 -5.77
CA LEU A 283 1.52 -11.58 -5.78
C LEU A 283 1.88 -12.34 -4.49
N LEU A 284 1.42 -11.85 -3.33
CA LEU A 284 1.74 -12.40 -2.01
C LEU A 284 0.86 -13.60 -1.61
N SER A 285 -0.35 -13.72 -2.18
CA SER A 285 -1.28 -14.84 -1.95
C SER A 285 -1.03 -16.04 -2.87
N ALA A 286 -0.17 -15.90 -3.89
CA ALA A 286 0.15 -16.97 -4.81
C ALA A 286 0.84 -18.14 -4.07
N LYS A 287 0.07 -19.19 -3.74
CA LYS A 287 0.62 -20.42 -3.14
C LYS A 287 1.45 -21.18 -4.18
N ALA A 288 2.68 -21.55 -3.81
CA ALA A 288 3.48 -22.47 -4.62
C ALA A 288 2.68 -23.77 -4.81
N SER A 289 2.64 -24.29 -6.03
CA SER A 289 1.91 -25.51 -6.39
C SER A 289 2.57 -26.75 -5.78
N GLN A 290 2.50 -26.92 -4.45
CA GLN A 290 2.84 -28.17 -3.78
C GLN A 290 1.55 -28.91 -3.42
N PRO A 291 1.43 -30.20 -3.78
CA PRO A 291 0.25 -30.98 -3.49
C PRO A 291 0.24 -31.42 -2.01
N ALA A 292 -0.84 -31.07 -1.32
CA ALA A 292 -1.49 -31.89 -0.28
C ALA A 292 -0.62 -32.37 0.90
N GLN A 293 0.11 -31.47 1.55
CA GLN A 293 0.60 -31.74 2.91
C GLN A 293 0.51 -30.48 3.77
N ASP A 294 -0.54 -30.45 4.59
CA ASP A 294 -0.90 -29.51 5.65
C ASP A 294 -1.00 -28.00 5.30
N ASP A 295 -2.09 -27.40 5.78
CA ASP A 295 -2.61 -26.05 5.52
C ASP A 295 -1.79 -24.96 6.25
N GLU A 296 -0.45 -25.08 6.21
CA GLU A 296 0.52 -24.36 7.03
C GLU A 296 1.29 -23.27 6.24
N GLY A 297 0.77 -22.89 5.08
CA GLY A 297 1.26 -21.76 4.31
C GLY A 297 0.87 -20.40 4.91
N PRO A 298 1.54 -19.31 4.49
CA PRO A 298 1.17 -17.95 4.89
C PRO A 298 -0.30 -17.66 4.53
N LYS A 299 -1.02 -17.02 5.43
CA LYS A 299 -2.43 -16.67 5.20
C LYS A 299 -2.55 -15.22 4.79
N THR A 300 -3.44 -14.97 3.84
CA THR A 300 -3.70 -13.63 3.32
C THR A 300 -5.15 -13.24 3.56
N PHE A 301 -5.40 -12.02 4.03
CA PHE A 301 -6.74 -11.50 4.30
C PHE A 301 -6.90 -10.09 3.73
N PHE A 302 -8.03 -9.82 3.07
CA PHE A 302 -8.34 -8.52 2.48
C PHE A 302 -9.58 -7.91 3.11
N TYR A 303 -9.56 -6.60 3.40
CA TYR A 303 -10.76 -5.84 3.77
C TYR A 303 -10.95 -4.58 2.94
N VAL A 304 -12.22 -4.15 2.88
CA VAL A 304 -12.61 -2.83 2.38
C VAL A 304 -13.35 -2.12 3.50
N PHE A 305 -12.82 -0.98 3.95
CA PHE A 305 -13.42 -0.19 5.01
C PHE A 305 -14.37 0.86 4.40
N ASP A 306 -15.65 0.71 4.71
CA ASP A 306 -16.75 1.55 4.24
C ASP A 306 -17.62 2.03 5.41
N TYR A 307 -16.98 2.72 6.36
CA TYR A 307 -17.66 3.41 7.43
C TYR A 307 -17.25 4.87 7.50
N GLN A 308 -18.19 5.76 7.20
CA GLN A 308 -18.00 7.19 7.38
C GLN A 308 -18.43 7.63 8.80
N THR A 309 -17.48 8.22 9.52
CA THR A 309 -17.67 8.84 10.84
C THR A 309 -18.77 9.88 10.78
N LYS A 310 -19.76 9.83 11.68
CA LYS A 310 -20.95 10.71 11.58
C LYS A 310 -20.62 12.19 11.74
N GLU A 311 -19.85 12.51 12.78
CA GLU A 311 -19.38 13.87 13.08
C GLU A 311 -17.95 14.03 12.53
N GLY A 312 -17.78 13.73 11.24
CA GLY A 312 -16.50 13.86 10.53
C GLY A 312 -16.46 15.10 9.63
N ASP A 313 -15.28 15.44 9.13
CA ASP A 313 -15.04 16.63 8.30
C ASP A 313 -15.60 16.50 6.87
N TYR A 314 -15.95 15.27 6.44
CA TYR A 314 -16.39 14.97 5.09
C TYR A 314 -17.93 14.81 4.97
N PRO A 315 -18.54 15.24 3.84
CA PRO A 315 -19.96 15.05 3.59
C PRO A 315 -20.37 13.56 3.58
N GLN A 316 -21.51 13.24 4.21
CA GLN A 316 -22.02 11.87 4.48
C GLN A 316 -22.46 11.03 3.25
N ARG A 317 -21.80 11.18 2.11
CA ARG A 317 -22.14 10.52 0.83
C ARG A 317 -20.94 9.98 0.08
N MET A 318 -19.74 10.22 0.60
CA MET A 318 -18.48 10.10 -0.15
C MET A 318 -17.70 8.82 0.18
N GLY A 319 -18.31 7.88 0.89
CA GLY A 319 -17.59 6.72 1.42
C GLY A 319 -16.62 7.15 2.53
N THR A 320 -15.60 6.32 2.74
CA THR A 320 -14.56 6.54 3.73
C THR A 320 -13.33 7.14 3.07
N VAL A 321 -12.79 8.20 3.65
CA VAL A 321 -11.59 8.87 3.15
C VAL A 321 -10.32 8.21 3.71
N HIS A 322 -9.22 8.33 2.96
CA HIS A 322 -7.91 7.81 3.36
C HIS A 322 -7.54 8.20 4.79
N GLY A 323 -7.33 7.20 5.65
CA GLY A 323 -6.93 7.38 7.04
C GLY A 323 -8.10 7.44 8.04
N GLU A 324 -9.36 7.49 7.59
CA GLU A 324 -10.52 7.45 8.49
C GLU A 324 -10.72 6.09 9.16
N GLU A 325 -10.04 5.02 8.73
CA GLU A 325 -10.01 3.72 9.39
C GLU A 325 -9.08 3.68 10.63
N LEU A 326 -8.08 4.57 10.69
CA LEU A 326 -7.10 4.64 11.77
C LEU A 326 -7.71 4.88 13.17
N PRO A 327 -8.65 5.81 13.39
CA PRO A 327 -9.26 5.97 14.71
C PRO A 327 -9.92 4.69 15.22
N TYR A 328 -10.52 3.90 14.32
CA TYR A 328 -11.16 2.63 14.67
C TYR A 328 -10.14 1.55 14.99
N MET A 329 -9.02 1.50 14.25
CA MET A 329 -7.91 0.58 14.52
C MET A 329 -7.22 0.87 15.86
N PHE A 330 -7.00 2.16 16.19
CA PHE A 330 -6.32 2.55 17.42
C PHE A 330 -7.25 2.69 18.64
N GLY A 331 -8.56 2.47 18.48
CA GLY A 331 -9.51 2.49 19.59
C GLY A 331 -9.91 3.87 20.07
N ALA A 332 -9.77 4.90 19.24
CA ALA A 332 -10.21 6.26 19.58
C ALA A 332 -11.69 6.30 20.02
N PRO A 333 -12.63 5.58 19.38
CA PRO A 333 -14.02 5.52 19.86
C PRO A 333 -14.19 4.95 21.28
N LEU A 334 -13.33 4.04 21.71
CA LEU A 334 -13.44 3.36 23.01
C LEU A 334 -13.03 4.24 24.19
N VAL A 335 -12.26 5.30 23.92
CA VAL A 335 -11.77 6.25 24.93
C VAL A 335 -12.31 7.67 24.71
N ASP A 336 -13.35 7.82 23.89
CA ASP A 336 -13.99 9.10 23.52
C ASP A 336 -13.05 10.10 22.81
N GLY A 337 -12.19 9.56 21.96
CA GLY A 337 -11.20 10.30 21.17
C GLY A 337 -9.90 10.56 21.92
N PHE A 338 -8.81 10.75 21.18
CA PHE A 338 -7.53 11.23 21.72
C PHE A 338 -6.72 11.96 20.65
N ASN A 339 -5.85 12.88 21.09
CA ASN A 339 -4.98 13.70 20.23
C ASN A 339 -5.75 14.40 19.08
N HIS A 340 -5.46 14.00 17.84
CA HIS A 340 -5.97 14.56 16.59
C HIS A 340 -7.21 13.82 16.04
N PHE A 341 -7.67 12.75 16.69
CA PHE A 341 -8.89 12.05 16.28
C PHE A 341 -10.14 12.81 16.75
N PRO A 342 -11.25 12.74 15.98
CA PRO A 342 -12.49 13.42 16.34
C PRO A 342 -13.04 12.89 17.67
N ARG A 343 -13.88 13.71 18.31
CA ARG A 343 -14.61 13.36 19.53
C ARG A 343 -16.08 13.10 19.18
N ASN A 344 -16.85 12.53 20.11
CA ASN A 344 -18.28 12.24 19.98
C ASN A 344 -18.62 11.07 19.03
N TYR A 345 -18.06 9.90 19.34
CA TYR A 345 -18.44 8.67 18.63
C TYR A 345 -19.78 8.11 19.10
N THR A 346 -20.52 7.55 18.16
CA THR A 346 -21.78 6.83 18.40
C THR A 346 -21.55 5.41 18.90
N ARG A 347 -22.54 4.82 19.57
CA ARG A 347 -22.46 3.43 20.05
C ARG A 347 -22.12 2.42 18.94
N ALA A 348 -22.59 2.67 17.73
CA ALA A 348 -22.25 1.84 16.57
C ALA A 348 -20.76 1.93 16.20
N GLU A 349 -20.14 3.10 16.34
CA GLU A 349 -18.71 3.33 16.09
C GLU A 349 -17.84 2.68 17.17
N LEU A 350 -18.30 2.71 18.43
CA LEU A 350 -17.65 1.96 19.51
C LEU A 350 -17.63 0.46 19.20
N ALA A 351 -18.78 -0.11 18.83
CA ALA A 351 -18.87 -1.53 18.50
C ALA A 351 -18.06 -1.92 17.26
N LEU A 352 -17.99 -1.03 16.27
CA LEU A 352 -17.16 -1.21 15.07
C LEU A 352 -15.67 -1.24 15.43
N SER A 353 -15.21 -0.26 16.20
CA SER A 353 -13.82 -0.17 16.65
C SER A 353 -13.42 -1.37 17.50
N GLU A 354 -14.26 -1.78 18.45
CA GLU A 354 -14.02 -2.97 19.26
C GLU A 354 -13.83 -4.21 18.39
N SER A 355 -14.69 -4.40 17.40
CA SER A 355 -14.64 -5.57 16.51
C SER A 355 -13.43 -5.54 15.59
N PHE A 356 -13.09 -4.36 15.05
CA PHE A 356 -11.93 -4.20 14.18
C PHE A 356 -10.62 -4.46 14.93
N ILE A 357 -10.49 -3.96 16.16
CA ILE A 357 -9.35 -4.23 17.04
C ILE A 357 -9.24 -5.72 17.35
N ILE A 358 -10.36 -6.41 17.61
CA ILE A 358 -10.34 -7.86 17.87
C ILE A 358 -9.79 -8.62 16.66
N PHE A 359 -10.26 -8.34 15.45
CA PHE A 359 -9.73 -9.00 14.25
C PHE A 359 -8.24 -8.75 14.05
N ILE A 360 -7.79 -7.50 14.19
CA ILE A 360 -6.37 -7.14 14.04
C ILE A 360 -5.52 -7.79 15.13
N ALA A 361 -5.99 -7.80 16.39
CA ALA A 361 -5.28 -8.41 17.50
C ALA A 361 -5.17 -9.94 17.35
N ASN A 362 -6.22 -10.59 16.88
CA ASN A 362 -6.21 -12.02 16.57
C ASN A 362 -5.21 -12.33 15.46
N PHE A 363 -5.25 -11.56 14.36
CA PHE A 363 -4.30 -11.69 13.28
C PHE A 363 -2.86 -11.48 13.76
N ALA A 364 -2.60 -10.45 14.57
CA ALA A 364 -1.28 -10.19 15.12
C ALA A 364 -0.76 -11.32 16.02
N ARG A 365 -1.65 -12.06 16.70
CA ARG A 365 -1.30 -13.18 17.58
C ARG A 365 -1.02 -14.47 16.81
N SER A 366 -1.91 -14.85 15.89
CA SER A 366 -1.90 -16.19 15.29
C SER A 366 -1.89 -16.24 13.77
N GLY A 367 -1.98 -15.09 13.11
CA GLY A 367 -2.08 -15.01 11.65
C GLY A 367 -3.49 -15.27 11.13
N ASN A 368 -4.47 -15.52 12.00
CA ASN A 368 -5.87 -15.70 11.60
C ASN A 368 -6.77 -14.71 12.36
N PRO A 369 -7.45 -13.76 11.67
CA PRO A 369 -8.33 -12.80 12.32
C PRO A 369 -9.53 -13.46 13.03
N ASN A 370 -9.90 -14.68 12.63
CA ASN A 370 -11.08 -15.39 13.13
C ASN A 370 -10.86 -16.17 14.42
N GLU A 371 -9.65 -16.22 14.96
CA GLU A 371 -9.40 -17.04 16.15
C GLU A 371 -10.19 -16.54 17.37
N HIS A 372 -10.78 -17.46 18.13
CA HIS A 372 -11.57 -17.13 19.31
C HIS A 372 -10.96 -17.80 20.54
N HIS A 373 -10.50 -17.00 21.51
CA HIS A 373 -10.00 -17.53 22.76
C HIS A 373 -11.14 -17.80 23.75
N LYS A 374 -11.10 -18.97 24.39
CA LYS A 374 -12.11 -19.43 25.36
C LYS A 374 -12.21 -18.58 26.64
N GLN A 375 -11.29 -17.63 26.86
CA GLN A 375 -11.21 -16.81 28.08
C GLN A 375 -11.94 -15.46 28.04
N ASP A 376 -12.56 -15.06 26.92
CA ASP A 376 -13.30 -13.78 26.80
C ASP A 376 -14.69 -13.78 27.48
N SER A 377 -14.83 -14.47 28.60
CA SER A 377 -16.10 -14.74 29.27
C SER A 377 -16.49 -13.77 30.40
N VAL A 378 -15.82 -12.62 30.59
CA VAL A 378 -16.02 -11.82 31.83
C VAL A 378 -16.37 -10.32 31.64
N LEU A 379 -16.60 -9.81 30.44
CA LEU A 379 -17.13 -8.44 30.27
C LEU A 379 -18.49 -8.48 29.57
N ALA A 380 -19.52 -7.97 30.26
CA ALA A 380 -20.93 -8.02 29.88
C ALA A 380 -21.15 -7.73 28.38
N ALA A 381 -21.62 -8.74 27.65
CA ALA A 381 -21.78 -8.69 26.21
C ALA A 381 -22.83 -7.65 25.81
N SER A 382 -22.41 -6.54 25.20
CA SER A 382 -23.32 -5.69 24.43
C SER A 382 -23.94 -6.53 23.30
N ARG A 383 -25.24 -6.36 23.03
CA ARG A 383 -25.94 -6.99 21.89
C ARG A 383 -25.26 -6.71 20.55
N GLU A 384 -24.52 -5.61 20.46
CA GLU A 384 -23.72 -5.26 19.28
C GLU A 384 -22.53 -6.21 19.10
N ARG A 385 -21.84 -6.63 20.17
CA ARG A 385 -20.68 -7.54 20.13
C ARG A 385 -21.05 -8.94 19.59
N ASN A 386 -22.27 -9.41 19.84
CA ASN A 386 -22.76 -10.69 19.31
C ASN A 386 -22.97 -10.68 17.79
N ARG A 387 -23.17 -9.52 17.16
CA ARG A 387 -23.30 -9.43 15.68
C ARG A 387 -21.98 -9.70 14.98
N PHE A 388 -20.85 -9.49 15.66
CA PHE A 388 -19.53 -9.62 15.05
C PHE A 388 -18.91 -11.01 15.22
N ARG A 389 -19.31 -11.75 16.27
CA ARG A 389 -18.87 -13.15 16.49
C ARG A 389 -19.31 -14.14 15.42
N SER A 390 -20.37 -13.83 14.67
CA SER A 390 -20.87 -14.70 13.59
C SER A 390 -20.23 -14.42 12.24
N ILE A 391 -19.35 -13.43 12.14
CA ILE A 391 -18.73 -13.03 10.88
C ILE A 391 -17.45 -13.82 10.72
N LEU A 392 -17.36 -14.54 9.60
CA LEU A 392 -16.13 -15.19 9.18
C LEU A 392 -15.41 -14.30 8.17
N TRP A 393 -14.15 -13.99 8.45
CA TRP A 393 -13.25 -13.33 7.52
C TRP A 393 -12.54 -14.41 6.69
N ASP A 394 -13.07 -14.66 5.49
CA ASP A 394 -12.49 -15.63 4.56
C ASP A 394 -11.06 -15.25 4.14
N GLU A 395 -10.22 -16.27 3.93
CA GLU A 395 -8.89 -16.09 3.33
C GLU A 395 -9.03 -15.54 1.90
N TYR A 396 -8.15 -14.60 1.57
CA TYR A 396 -7.99 -14.04 0.24
C TYR A 396 -7.13 -14.97 -0.63
N ASP A 397 -7.57 -15.20 -1.85
CA ASP A 397 -6.79 -15.85 -2.89
C ASP A 397 -6.93 -15.09 -4.21
N SER A 398 -5.96 -15.24 -5.12
CA SER A 398 -5.92 -14.51 -6.39
C SER A 398 -7.01 -14.92 -7.40
N VAL A 399 -7.77 -15.99 -7.12
CA VAL A 399 -8.80 -16.52 -8.01
C VAL A 399 -10.18 -15.98 -7.64
N HIS A 400 -10.54 -16.07 -6.36
CA HIS A 400 -11.83 -15.68 -5.80
C HIS A 400 -11.81 -14.25 -5.25
N GLN A 401 -10.64 -13.73 -4.88
CA GLN A 401 -10.41 -12.37 -4.37
C GLN A 401 -11.44 -11.95 -3.31
N LYS A 402 -11.67 -12.83 -2.33
CA LYS A 402 -12.64 -12.60 -1.26
C LYS A 402 -12.16 -11.51 -0.30
N TYR A 403 -13.09 -10.68 0.18
CA TYR A 403 -12.77 -9.63 1.15
C TYR A 403 -13.89 -9.43 2.16
N LEU A 404 -13.53 -8.81 3.28
CA LEU A 404 -14.46 -8.39 4.32
C LEU A 404 -14.81 -6.90 4.17
N GLU A 405 -16.09 -6.58 4.02
CA GLU A 405 -16.59 -5.18 4.01
C GLU A 405 -16.88 -4.70 5.43
N ILE A 406 -16.12 -3.73 5.93
CA ILE A 406 -16.23 -3.18 7.28
C ILE A 406 -17.08 -1.89 7.23
N GLY A 407 -18.37 -1.95 7.56
CA GLY A 407 -19.31 -0.82 7.39
C GLY A 407 -20.61 -0.84 8.23
N LYS A 408 -21.52 0.14 8.00
CA LYS A 408 -22.79 0.34 8.77
C LYS A 408 -23.84 -0.76 8.57
N LYS A 409 -23.96 -1.29 7.35
CA LYS A 409 -24.83 -2.42 7.04
C LYS A 409 -23.98 -3.66 7.18
N VAL A 410 -24.39 -4.54 8.09
CA VAL A 410 -23.95 -5.94 8.26
C VAL A 410 -22.76 -6.27 7.38
N LEU A 411 -21.58 -6.40 7.98
CA LEU A 411 -20.43 -7.11 7.41
C LEU A 411 -20.95 -8.37 6.70
N LYS A 412 -21.15 -8.25 5.39
CA LYS A 412 -21.62 -9.33 4.55
C LYS A 412 -20.38 -10.10 4.15
N LEU A 413 -20.45 -11.43 4.22
CA LEU A 413 -19.69 -12.23 3.28
C LEU A 413 -20.21 -11.82 1.89
N ALA A 414 -19.43 -11.06 1.13
CA ALA A 414 -19.77 -10.73 -0.23
C ALA A 414 -19.49 -11.94 -1.14
N MET A 415 -20.29 -13.00 -0.99
CA MET A 415 -20.46 -13.99 -2.05
C MET A 415 -21.52 -13.45 -3.03
N GLU A 416 -21.04 -13.13 -4.22
CA GLU A 416 -21.78 -12.79 -5.44
C GLU A 416 -22.55 -11.46 -5.52
N MET A 417 -22.20 -10.74 -6.60
CA MET A 417 -22.90 -9.63 -7.21
C MET A 417 -24.39 -9.95 -7.40
N SER A 418 -25.29 -9.14 -6.81
CA SER A 418 -26.46 -8.67 -7.56
C SER A 418 -27.18 -7.50 -6.87
N VAL A 419 -27.68 -6.59 -7.73
CA VAL A 419 -28.68 -5.54 -7.52
C VAL A 419 -28.28 -4.29 -6.70
N ARG A 420 -27.12 -3.71 -7.04
CA ARG A 420 -26.74 -2.29 -7.06
C ARG A 420 -25.28 -2.27 -7.52
N PRO A 421 -24.81 -1.31 -8.34
CA PRO A 421 -23.53 -1.45 -9.03
C PRO A 421 -22.39 -1.49 -7.99
N SER A 422 -21.97 -2.70 -7.67
CA SER A 422 -20.93 -3.02 -6.70
C SER A 422 -19.55 -2.85 -7.36
N PRO A 423 -18.47 -2.62 -6.58
CA PRO A 423 -17.08 -2.48 -7.05
C PRO A 423 -16.57 -3.61 -7.97
N ARG A 424 -17.28 -4.73 -8.12
CA ARG A 424 -16.96 -5.79 -9.08
C ARG A 424 -17.09 -5.41 -10.56
N GLN A 425 -17.79 -4.33 -10.92
CA GLN A 425 -17.65 -3.74 -12.27
C GLN A 425 -16.48 -2.75 -12.36
N ARG A 426 -15.90 -2.33 -11.22
CA ARG A 426 -14.66 -1.55 -11.20
C ARG A 426 -13.42 -2.44 -11.21
N CYS A 427 -13.43 -3.62 -10.58
CA CYS A 427 -12.16 -4.35 -10.44
C CYS A 427 -11.77 -5.27 -11.61
N ASN A 428 -12.63 -6.10 -12.20
CA ASN A 428 -12.13 -7.07 -13.21
C ASN A 428 -11.88 -6.46 -14.61
N GLY A 429 -12.53 -5.34 -14.93
CA GLY A 429 -12.25 -4.55 -16.14
C GLY A 429 -11.29 -3.37 -15.90
N LYS A 430 -11.44 -2.63 -14.78
CA LYS A 430 -10.73 -1.35 -14.57
C LYS A 430 -9.42 -1.49 -13.80
N THR A 431 -9.21 -2.53 -12.98
CA THR A 431 -7.88 -2.79 -12.36
C THR A 431 -6.90 -3.34 -13.39
N ASN A 432 -7.36 -4.25 -14.26
CA ASN A 432 -6.56 -4.75 -15.38
C ASN A 432 -6.11 -3.63 -16.32
N LEU A 433 -6.89 -2.56 -16.47
CA LEU A 433 -6.51 -1.43 -17.31
C LEU A 433 -5.25 -0.71 -16.82
N TRP A 434 -5.16 -0.46 -15.52
CA TRP A 434 -3.99 0.19 -14.90
C TRP A 434 -2.80 -0.77 -14.79
N LEU A 435 -3.06 -2.06 -14.62
CA LEU A 435 -2.04 -3.13 -14.60
C LEU A 435 -1.48 -3.45 -15.98
N LEU A 436 -2.27 -3.30 -17.06
CA LEU A 436 -1.83 -3.45 -18.45
C LEU A 436 -1.09 -2.20 -18.97
N ALA A 437 -1.27 -1.05 -18.31
CA ALA A 437 -0.63 0.21 -18.65
C ALA A 437 0.79 0.38 -18.06
N ALA A 438 1.13 -0.37 -17.00
CA ALA A 438 2.47 -0.47 -16.40
C ALA A 438 3.27 -1.61 -17.06
#